data_AF-A0A959TA83-F1
#
_entry.id   AF-A0A959TA83-F1
#
_cell.length_a   1.000
_cell.length_b   1.000
_cell.length_c   1.000
_cell.angle_alpha   90.00
_cell.angle_beta   90.00
_cell.angle_gamma   90.00
#
_symmetry.space_group_name_H-M   'P 1'
#
loop_
_entity.id
_entity.type
_entity.pdbx_description
1 polymer ?
#
loop_
_entity_poly.entity_id
_entity_poly.type
_entity_poly.pdbx_seq_one_letter_code
_entity_poly.pdbx_strand_id
1 'polypeptide(L)'
;GWSDYNEFMGRVDMRVDLDTSRVSFGDIALFATELEGIDLPVRVSGRFRGTVSDLKARGLDLRYGARSRFRGNADLIGLPALASTFLLVDADEVVTDHVDLATIPVPPFTEGGRLSVPQEVARLGTIRFAGNFTGFPNAFTAYGSTRTQVGDLRTDLSFERDTLGGMLVLSGRLASDRFDVGRVIEEGPLGPVTSDIRVNASGTGLADMKAEIQGDLPMITINGYEATGISLNALLEEDLFIGELHSRDRNLVLDFQGKADLRGHAPVVDFEADLQHADLVALNLIDS
;
A
#
# COMPACT_ATOMS: atom_id res chain seq x y z
N GLY A 1 41.07 -10.99 4.31
CA GLY A 1 41.11 -9.52 4.47
C GLY A 1 39.89 -8.92 3.78
N TRP A 2 39.58 -7.64 4.02
CA TRP A 2 38.40 -6.95 3.44
C TRP A 2 38.31 -7.05 1.89
N SER A 3 39.43 -7.25 1.20
CA SER A 3 39.50 -7.57 -0.24
C SER A 3 38.97 -8.96 -0.59
N ASP A 4 39.28 -9.97 0.22
CA ASP A 4 38.85 -11.36 0.01
C ASP A 4 37.35 -11.53 0.34
N TYR A 5 36.82 -10.62 1.16
CA TYR A 5 35.43 -10.60 1.61
C TYR A 5 34.45 -10.12 0.53
N ASN A 6 34.78 -9.02 -0.15
CA ASN A 6 34.04 -8.58 -1.33
C ASN A 6 34.16 -9.60 -2.48
N GLU A 7 35.29 -10.33 -2.56
CA GLU A 7 35.41 -11.49 -3.46
C GLU A 7 34.51 -12.66 -3.04
N PHE A 8 34.38 -12.98 -1.74
CA PHE A 8 33.53 -14.08 -1.25
C PHE A 8 32.05 -13.85 -1.56
N MET A 9 31.52 -12.67 -1.28
CA MET A 9 30.10 -12.32 -1.50
C MET A 9 29.68 -12.37 -2.98
N GLY A 10 30.63 -12.16 -3.90
CA GLY A 10 30.41 -12.18 -5.34
C GLY A 10 30.87 -13.46 -6.07
N ARG A 11 31.58 -14.38 -5.41
CA ARG A 11 32.15 -15.59 -6.06
C ARG A 11 31.68 -16.93 -5.50
N VAL A 12 31.12 -16.96 -4.29
CA VAL A 12 30.64 -18.22 -3.71
C VAL A 12 29.20 -18.48 -4.16
N ASP A 13 29.05 -19.41 -5.10
CA ASP A 13 27.75 -19.98 -5.48
C ASP A 13 27.25 -20.88 -4.35
N MET A 14 26.22 -20.41 -3.66
CA MET A 14 25.55 -21.14 -2.59
C MET A 14 24.39 -21.94 -3.17
N ARG A 15 24.21 -23.17 -2.68
CA ARG A 15 23.00 -23.96 -2.87
C ARG A 15 22.55 -24.47 -1.52
N VAL A 16 21.51 -23.84 -0.99
CA VAL A 16 20.99 -24.13 0.35
C VAL A 16 19.53 -24.55 0.22
N ASP A 17 19.19 -25.68 0.82
CA ASP A 17 17.80 -26.11 1.01
C ASP A 17 17.49 -26.02 2.51
N LEU A 18 16.55 -25.15 2.87
CA LEU A 18 16.14 -24.93 4.25
C LEU A 18 14.75 -25.53 4.47
N ASP A 19 14.65 -26.59 5.27
CA ASP A 19 13.36 -27.19 5.62
C ASP A 19 12.55 -26.33 6.59
N THR A 20 13.17 -25.84 7.67
CA THR A 20 12.67 -24.78 8.56
C THR A 20 13.82 -24.32 9.43
N SER A 21 14.26 -23.08 9.25
CA SER A 21 15.30 -22.48 10.07
C SER A 21 14.76 -21.25 10.78
N ARG A 22 15.08 -21.11 12.07
CA ARG A 22 14.98 -19.82 12.75
C ARG A 22 16.27 -19.07 12.43
N VAL A 23 16.13 -17.91 11.83
CA VAL A 23 17.26 -17.05 11.48
C VAL A 23 17.20 -15.84 12.39
N SER A 24 18.30 -15.60 13.11
CA SER A 24 18.53 -14.37 13.84
C SER A 24 19.37 -13.44 12.97
N PHE A 25 18.96 -12.18 12.83
CA PHE A 25 19.75 -11.20 12.08
C PHE A 25 21.08 -10.89 12.77
N GLY A 26 21.23 -11.17 14.08
CA GLY A 26 22.54 -11.10 14.75
C GLY A 26 23.59 -12.04 14.13
N ASP A 27 23.18 -13.23 13.66
CA ASP A 27 24.08 -14.18 13.00
C ASP A 27 24.47 -13.70 11.59
N ILE A 28 23.54 -13.05 10.89
CA ILE A 28 23.78 -12.46 9.57
C ILE A 28 24.63 -11.18 9.70
N ALA A 29 24.46 -10.41 10.78
CA ALA A 29 25.18 -9.15 11.00
C ALA A 29 26.71 -9.33 11.05
N LEU A 30 27.19 -10.52 11.41
CA LEU A 30 28.61 -10.91 11.30
C LEU A 30 29.15 -10.80 9.87
N PHE A 31 28.27 -10.90 8.88
CA PHE A 31 28.53 -10.83 7.43
C PHE A 31 27.80 -9.64 6.76
N ALA A 32 26.98 -8.89 7.48
CA ALA A 32 26.27 -7.75 6.93
C ALA A 32 26.01 -6.77 8.06
N THR A 33 27.01 -5.98 8.40
CA THR A 33 26.97 -5.04 9.54
C THR A 33 25.81 -4.05 9.44
N GLU A 34 25.30 -3.78 8.24
CA GLU A 34 24.10 -2.97 8.00
C GLU A 34 22.82 -3.54 8.64
N LEU A 35 22.81 -4.84 8.98
CA LEU A 35 21.70 -5.55 9.63
C LEU A 35 21.88 -5.67 11.15
N GLU A 36 22.95 -5.11 11.70
CA GLU A 36 23.20 -5.10 13.14
C GLU A 36 22.08 -4.35 13.88
N GLY A 37 21.60 -4.93 14.98
CA GLY A 37 20.51 -4.35 15.79
C GLY A 37 19.10 -4.76 15.36
N ILE A 38 18.93 -5.50 14.25
CA ILE A 38 17.62 -6.05 13.88
C ILE A 38 17.23 -7.17 14.87
N ASP A 39 16.32 -6.85 15.79
CA ASP A 39 15.65 -7.83 16.65
C ASP A 39 14.29 -8.24 16.06
N LEU A 40 14.34 -9.12 15.06
CA LEU A 40 13.15 -9.68 14.43
C LEU A 40 13.38 -11.16 14.10
N PRO A 41 12.95 -12.10 14.96
CA PRO A 41 13.12 -13.52 14.69
C PRO A 41 12.24 -13.94 13.51
N VAL A 42 12.87 -14.46 12.45
CA VAL A 42 12.17 -14.97 11.27
C VAL A 42 12.32 -16.48 11.18
N ARG A 43 11.22 -17.15 10.81
CA ARG A 43 11.25 -18.55 10.37
C ARG A 43 11.27 -18.54 8.86
N VAL A 44 12.23 -19.23 8.27
CA VAL A 44 12.40 -19.30 6.82
C VAL A 44 12.58 -20.74 6.38
N SER A 45 11.96 -21.07 5.25
CA SER A 45 12.18 -22.31 4.52
C SER A 45 12.12 -22.03 3.02
N GLY A 46 12.75 -22.89 2.23
CA GLY A 46 12.83 -22.74 0.78
C GLY A 46 14.22 -23.03 0.24
N ARG A 47 14.35 -22.93 -1.07
CA ARG A 47 15.61 -23.20 -1.79
C ARG A 47 16.27 -21.90 -2.20
N PHE A 48 17.53 -21.74 -1.83
CA PHE A 48 18.35 -20.57 -2.12
C PHE A 48 19.49 -20.96 -3.04
N ARG A 49 19.69 -20.20 -4.11
CA ARG A 49 20.75 -20.43 -5.10
C ARG A 49 21.41 -19.13 -5.52
N GLY A 50 22.70 -19.18 -5.84
CA GLY A 50 23.47 -18.04 -6.34
C GLY A 50 24.38 -17.45 -5.27
N THR A 51 24.88 -16.24 -5.53
CA THR A 51 25.76 -15.53 -4.59
C THR A 51 24.91 -14.67 -3.65
N VAL A 52 25.53 -13.99 -2.68
CA VAL A 52 24.79 -13.01 -1.88
C VAL A 52 24.32 -11.88 -2.78
N SER A 53 25.16 -11.38 -3.68
CA SER A 53 24.84 -10.27 -4.58
C SER A 53 23.82 -10.58 -5.68
N ASP A 54 23.56 -11.86 -5.97
CA ASP A 54 22.54 -12.34 -6.93
C ASP A 54 21.93 -13.63 -6.36
N LEU A 55 20.95 -13.45 -5.47
CA LEU A 55 20.35 -14.51 -4.68
C LEU A 55 18.95 -14.83 -5.20
N LYS A 56 18.73 -16.11 -5.52
CA LYS A 56 17.44 -16.65 -5.96
C LYS A 56 16.83 -17.51 -4.88
N ALA A 57 15.67 -17.11 -4.38
CA ALA A 57 14.85 -17.86 -3.43
C ALA A 57 13.64 -18.48 -4.14
N ARG A 58 13.43 -19.78 -3.97
CA ARG A 58 12.33 -20.53 -4.60
C ARG A 58 11.53 -21.33 -3.58
N GLY A 59 10.21 -21.26 -3.68
CA GLY A 59 9.31 -21.87 -2.70
C GLY A 59 9.55 -21.33 -1.30
N LEU A 60 9.85 -20.03 -1.19
CA LEU A 60 10.10 -19.35 0.06
C LEU A 60 8.83 -19.38 0.91
N ASP A 61 8.94 -19.77 2.18
CA ASP A 61 7.95 -19.55 3.23
C ASP A 61 8.66 -18.84 4.38
N LEU A 62 8.41 -17.54 4.49
CA LEU A 62 8.97 -16.67 5.51
C LEU A 62 7.86 -16.28 6.49
N ARG A 63 8.11 -16.39 7.79
CA ARG A 63 7.16 -16.04 8.84
C ARG A 63 7.83 -15.20 9.91
N TYR A 64 7.13 -14.17 10.36
CA TYR A 64 7.52 -13.35 11.50
C TYR A 64 6.27 -12.93 12.27
N GLY A 65 6.45 -12.43 13.49
CA GLY A 65 5.32 -12.03 14.32
C GLY A 65 4.37 -13.19 14.63
N ALA A 66 3.11 -12.85 14.93
CA ALA A 66 2.08 -13.81 15.29
C ALA A 66 1.33 -14.37 14.07
N ARG A 67 1.22 -13.57 13.00
CA ARG A 67 0.32 -13.79 11.85
C ARG A 67 1.02 -13.58 10.51
N SER A 68 2.12 -12.83 10.46
CA SER A 68 2.74 -12.46 9.20
C SER A 68 3.48 -13.60 8.52
N ARG A 69 3.19 -13.75 7.23
CA ARG A 69 3.76 -14.80 6.37
C ARG A 69 3.88 -14.32 4.93
N PHE A 70 4.98 -14.65 4.30
CA PHE A 70 5.20 -14.55 2.87
C PHE A 70 5.37 -15.97 2.30
N ARG A 71 4.71 -16.25 1.18
CA ARG A 71 4.97 -17.40 0.31
C ARG A 71 5.22 -16.94 -1.12
N GLY A 72 6.24 -17.51 -1.75
CA GLY A 72 6.46 -17.28 -3.17
C GLY A 72 7.91 -17.46 -3.59
N ASN A 73 8.30 -16.71 -4.61
CA ASN A 73 9.65 -16.69 -5.17
C ASN A 73 10.21 -15.26 -5.15
N ALA A 74 11.52 -15.13 -5.00
CA ALA A 74 12.20 -13.85 -5.05
C ALA A 74 13.56 -13.98 -5.74
N ASP A 75 13.91 -13.02 -6.60
CA ASP A 75 15.27 -12.76 -7.02
C ASP A 75 15.72 -11.41 -6.42
N LEU A 76 16.88 -11.43 -5.76
CA LEU A 76 17.43 -10.31 -5.01
C LEU A 76 18.82 -10.01 -5.58
N ILE A 77 18.95 -8.86 -6.25
CA ILE A 77 20.19 -8.46 -6.93
C ILE A 77 20.73 -7.19 -6.26
N GLY A 78 21.90 -7.28 -5.62
CA GLY A 78 22.54 -6.15 -4.94
C GLY A 78 22.67 -6.27 -3.41
N LEU A 79 22.25 -7.38 -2.82
CA LEU A 79 22.50 -7.64 -1.40
C LEU A 79 24.02 -7.65 -1.09
N PRO A 80 24.43 -7.31 0.14
CA PRO A 80 23.59 -6.99 1.31
C PRO A 80 23.05 -5.56 1.35
N ALA A 81 23.37 -4.70 0.36
CA ALA A 81 22.93 -3.32 0.31
C ALA A 81 21.42 -3.23 0.00
N LEU A 82 20.58 -3.45 1.02
CA LEU A 82 19.12 -3.59 0.88
C LEU A 82 18.48 -2.39 0.17
N ALA A 83 18.91 -1.17 0.50
CA ALA A 83 18.36 0.06 -0.06
C ALA A 83 18.52 0.17 -1.60
N SER A 84 19.54 -0.49 -2.18
CA SER A 84 19.81 -0.51 -3.63
C SER A 84 19.61 -1.89 -4.25
N THR A 85 19.01 -2.82 -3.52
CA THR A 85 18.74 -4.18 -4.03
C THR A 85 17.56 -4.13 -5.00
N PHE A 86 17.76 -4.61 -6.22
CA PHE A 86 16.67 -4.83 -7.17
C PHE A 86 15.95 -6.14 -6.83
N LEU A 87 14.63 -6.08 -6.74
CA LEU A 87 13.75 -7.14 -6.29
C LEU A 87 12.85 -7.57 -7.45
N LEU A 88 12.79 -8.87 -7.71
CA LEU A 88 11.76 -9.51 -8.53
C LEU A 88 11.03 -10.50 -7.64
N VAL A 89 9.83 -10.16 -7.20
CA VAL A 89 9.06 -10.98 -6.26
C VAL A 89 7.77 -11.45 -6.92
N ASP A 90 7.53 -12.74 -6.78
CA ASP A 90 6.28 -13.40 -7.16
C ASP A 90 5.67 -13.99 -5.90
N ALA A 91 4.67 -13.30 -5.36
CA ALA A 91 4.04 -13.61 -4.09
C ALA A 91 2.76 -14.42 -4.32
N ASP A 92 2.83 -15.71 -4.02
CA ASP A 92 1.66 -16.59 -3.95
C ASP A 92 0.70 -16.10 -2.85
N GLU A 93 1.26 -15.67 -1.72
CA GLU A 93 0.51 -15.17 -0.57
C GLU A 93 1.39 -14.31 0.34
N VAL A 94 0.92 -13.12 0.69
CA VAL A 94 1.39 -12.34 1.83
C VAL A 94 0.23 -12.17 2.79
N VAL A 95 0.36 -12.67 4.01
CA VAL A 95 -0.58 -12.40 5.10
C VAL A 95 0.10 -11.49 6.10
N THR A 96 -0.55 -10.42 6.53
CA THR A 96 -0.04 -9.53 7.58
C THR A 96 -1.20 -8.79 8.25
N ASP A 97 -0.92 -8.05 9.31
CA ASP A 97 -1.81 -7.05 9.90
C ASP A 97 -1.03 -5.91 10.54
N HIS A 98 -1.74 -4.88 11.02
CA HIS A 98 -1.14 -3.73 11.68
C HIS A 98 -0.25 -4.11 12.88
N VAL A 99 -0.62 -5.13 13.66
CA VAL A 99 0.12 -5.50 14.88
C VAL A 99 1.50 -6.00 14.50
N ASP A 100 1.59 -6.92 13.55
CA ASP A 100 2.87 -7.44 13.10
C ASP A 100 3.65 -6.39 12.27
N LEU A 101 2.99 -5.58 11.44
CA LEU A 101 3.65 -4.49 10.70
C LEU A 101 4.33 -3.48 11.63
N ALA A 102 3.67 -3.11 12.73
CA ALA A 102 4.23 -2.19 13.73
C ALA A 102 5.44 -2.75 14.50
N THR A 103 5.77 -4.04 14.32
CA THR A 103 6.98 -4.64 14.90
C THR A 103 8.21 -4.57 13.99
N ILE A 104 8.03 -4.21 12.71
CA ILE A 104 9.13 -4.17 11.73
C ILE A 104 10.15 -3.10 12.15
N PRO A 105 11.42 -3.45 12.38
CA PRO A 105 12.47 -2.48 12.69
C PRO A 105 12.74 -1.55 11.50
N VAL A 106 13.10 -0.29 11.78
CA VAL A 106 13.53 0.67 10.75
C VAL A 106 14.96 1.15 11.04
N PRO A 107 15.76 1.45 10.00
CA PRO A 107 17.12 1.92 10.19
C PRO A 107 17.13 3.35 10.79
N PRO A 108 18.17 3.70 11.58
CA PRO A 108 19.25 2.83 12.06
C PRO A 108 18.75 1.84 13.13
N PHE A 109 18.93 0.53 12.89
CA PHE A 109 18.29 -0.52 13.69
C PHE A 109 18.77 -0.58 15.15
N THR A 110 19.98 -0.09 15.42
CA THR A 110 20.56 0.03 16.75
C THR A 110 19.82 0.99 17.67
N GLU A 111 19.01 1.91 17.13
CA GLU A 111 18.17 2.82 17.90
C GLU A 111 16.84 2.18 18.34
N GLY A 112 16.52 0.96 17.86
CA GLY A 112 15.30 0.25 18.21
C GLY A 112 14.02 0.86 17.63
N GLY A 113 14.15 1.73 16.61
CA GLY A 113 13.03 2.31 15.87
C GLY A 113 12.18 1.23 15.18
N ARG A 114 10.87 1.49 15.07
CA ARG A 114 9.91 0.60 14.40
C ARG A 114 9.07 1.35 13.37
N LEU A 115 8.53 0.61 12.42
CA LEU A 115 7.66 1.13 11.37
C LEU A 115 6.44 1.81 12.00
N SER A 116 6.26 3.09 11.69
CA SER A 116 5.03 3.81 12.01
C SER A 116 3.94 3.38 11.03
N VAL A 117 2.91 2.72 11.53
CA VAL A 117 1.79 2.22 10.71
C VAL A 117 0.56 3.09 10.97
N PRO A 118 -0.09 3.68 9.94
CA PRO A 118 -1.29 4.48 10.10
C PRO A 118 -2.46 3.67 10.69
N GLN A 119 -3.36 4.35 11.42
CA GLN A 119 -4.53 3.70 12.04
C GLN A 119 -5.49 3.11 11.01
N GLU A 120 -5.54 3.68 9.80
CA GLU A 120 -6.30 3.21 8.65
C GLU A 120 -5.90 1.77 8.28
N VAL A 121 -4.62 1.44 8.39
CA VAL A 121 -4.12 0.07 8.14
C VAL A 121 -4.61 -0.90 9.21
N ALA A 122 -4.77 -0.45 10.46
CA ALA A 122 -5.38 -1.26 11.51
C ALA A 122 -6.84 -1.61 11.18
N ARG A 123 -7.57 -0.68 10.59
CA ARG A 123 -8.99 -0.84 10.22
C ARG A 123 -9.18 -1.81 9.04
N LEU A 124 -8.15 -2.06 8.23
CA LEU A 124 -8.17 -3.13 7.21
C LEU A 124 -8.26 -4.53 7.83
N GLY A 125 -7.88 -4.69 9.10
CA GLY A 125 -7.78 -5.98 9.76
C GLY A 125 -6.64 -6.83 9.17
N THR A 126 -6.91 -8.10 8.90
CA THR A 126 -5.90 -8.96 8.26
C THR A 126 -5.86 -8.75 6.76
N ILE A 127 -4.67 -8.40 6.27
CA ILE A 127 -4.38 -8.12 4.86
C ILE A 127 -3.84 -9.39 4.21
N ARG A 128 -4.41 -9.79 3.08
CA ARG A 128 -3.92 -10.89 2.24
C ARG A 128 -3.65 -10.39 0.85
N PHE A 129 -2.40 -10.38 0.43
CA PHE A 129 -1.98 -9.96 -0.90
C PHE A 129 -1.46 -11.14 -1.71
N ALA A 130 -1.75 -11.15 -3.00
CA ALA A 130 -1.13 -12.04 -3.97
C ALA A 130 -0.85 -11.24 -5.25
N GLY A 131 0.32 -11.44 -5.84
CA GLY A 131 0.76 -10.65 -6.97
C GLY A 131 2.27 -10.50 -7.02
N ASN A 132 2.74 -9.48 -7.71
CA ASN A 132 4.15 -9.33 -8.01
C ASN A 132 4.65 -7.94 -7.67
N PHE A 133 5.94 -7.88 -7.38
CA PHE A 133 6.67 -6.66 -7.10
C PHE A 133 7.94 -6.68 -7.95
N THR A 134 8.25 -5.56 -8.60
CA THR A 134 9.45 -5.42 -9.42
C THR A 134 10.05 -4.03 -9.21
N GLY A 135 11.33 -3.97 -8.83
CA GLY A 135 12.05 -2.71 -8.66
C GLY A 135 12.89 -2.66 -7.40
N PHE A 136 13.24 -1.46 -6.98
CA PHE A 136 13.97 -1.18 -5.74
C PHE A 136 12.99 -0.88 -4.59
N PRO A 137 13.38 -1.04 -3.31
CA PRO A 137 12.50 -0.73 -2.17
C PRO A 137 11.90 0.68 -2.20
N ASN A 138 12.60 1.65 -2.79
CA ASN A 138 12.14 3.03 -2.95
C ASN A 138 11.60 3.35 -4.35
N ALA A 139 11.65 2.44 -5.31
CA ALA A 139 11.21 2.68 -6.69
C ALA A 139 10.75 1.37 -7.34
N PHE A 140 9.45 1.09 -7.35
CA PHE A 140 8.91 -0.20 -7.76
C PHE A 140 7.56 -0.12 -8.44
N THR A 141 7.23 -1.17 -9.19
CA THR A 141 5.86 -1.49 -9.59
C THR A 141 5.33 -2.68 -8.81
N ALA A 142 4.05 -2.63 -8.47
CA ALA A 142 3.34 -3.69 -7.77
C ALA A 142 1.97 -3.91 -8.42
N TYR A 143 1.72 -5.15 -8.84
CA TYR A 143 0.43 -5.55 -9.37
C TYR A 143 -0.10 -6.74 -8.59
N GLY A 144 -1.39 -6.75 -8.27
CA GLY A 144 -1.96 -7.85 -7.49
C GLY A 144 -3.35 -7.60 -6.97
N SER A 145 -3.80 -8.54 -6.15
CA SER A 145 -5.07 -8.48 -5.44
C SER A 145 -4.83 -8.52 -3.93
N THR A 146 -5.53 -7.65 -3.21
CA THR A 146 -5.52 -7.56 -1.76
C THR A 146 -6.91 -7.86 -1.22
N ARG A 147 -7.03 -8.79 -0.29
CA ARG A 147 -8.24 -9.06 0.49
C ARG A 147 -8.05 -8.57 1.92
N THR A 148 -9.06 -7.87 2.42
CA THR A 148 -9.09 -7.31 3.78
C THR A 148 -10.43 -7.63 4.47
N GLN A 149 -10.61 -7.19 5.72
CA GLN A 149 -11.91 -7.30 6.40
C GLN A 149 -12.90 -6.20 5.98
N VAL A 150 -12.45 -5.21 5.22
CA VAL A 150 -13.27 -4.11 4.70
C VAL A 150 -13.54 -4.24 3.21
N GLY A 151 -12.98 -5.24 2.52
CA GLY A 151 -13.27 -5.52 1.11
C GLY A 151 -12.04 -5.96 0.31
N ASP A 152 -12.25 -6.18 -0.97
CA ASP A 152 -11.22 -6.61 -1.92
C ASP A 152 -10.76 -5.42 -2.78
N LEU A 153 -9.44 -5.36 -3.02
CA LEU A 153 -8.76 -4.38 -3.86
C LEU A 153 -7.94 -5.10 -4.93
N ARG A 154 -7.87 -4.52 -6.11
CA ARG A 154 -6.91 -4.86 -7.16
C ARG A 154 -6.12 -3.63 -7.51
N THR A 155 -4.81 -3.78 -7.56
CA THR A 155 -3.88 -2.67 -7.75
C THR A 155 -2.93 -2.98 -8.89
N ASP A 156 -2.65 -1.96 -9.70
CA ASP A 156 -1.53 -1.91 -10.62
C ASP A 156 -0.89 -0.54 -10.41
N LEU A 157 0.18 -0.50 -9.62
CA LEU A 157 0.76 0.71 -9.04
C LEU A 157 2.24 0.82 -9.36
N SER A 158 2.68 2.05 -9.60
CA SER A 158 4.07 2.48 -9.59
C SER A 158 4.27 3.41 -8.40
N PHE A 159 5.38 3.21 -7.70
CA PHE A 159 5.79 4.00 -6.55
C PHE A 159 7.25 4.40 -6.71
N GLU A 160 7.56 5.64 -6.39
CA GLU A 160 8.93 6.15 -6.29
C GLU A 160 9.04 7.08 -5.09
N ARG A 161 10.17 7.01 -4.38
CA ARG A 161 10.51 7.93 -3.30
C ARG A 161 11.98 8.33 -3.39
N ASP A 162 12.20 9.62 -3.59
CA ASP A 162 13.52 10.22 -3.47
C ASP A 162 13.94 10.21 -1.99
N THR A 163 15.06 9.54 -1.71
CA THR A 163 15.60 9.43 -0.36
C THR A 163 16.33 10.70 0.10
N LEU A 164 16.64 11.63 -0.81
CA LEU A 164 17.29 12.90 -0.48
C LEU A 164 16.27 14.02 -0.22
N GLY A 165 15.37 14.27 -1.17
CA GLY A 165 14.34 15.30 -1.08
C GLY A 165 13.05 14.84 -0.39
N GLY A 166 12.87 13.53 -0.17
CA GLY A 166 11.68 12.97 0.46
C GLY A 166 10.45 12.91 -0.45
N MET A 167 10.56 13.40 -1.69
CA MET A 167 9.48 13.43 -2.67
C MET A 167 9.05 12.01 -3.00
N LEU A 168 7.77 11.74 -2.77
CA LEU A 168 7.08 10.51 -3.13
C LEU A 168 6.26 10.78 -4.39
N VAL A 169 6.23 9.81 -5.30
CA VAL A 169 5.35 9.76 -6.46
C VAL A 169 4.68 8.39 -6.48
N LEU A 170 3.36 8.38 -6.56
CA LEU A 170 2.54 7.18 -6.69
C LEU A 170 1.60 7.36 -7.87
N SER A 171 1.57 6.40 -8.78
CA SER A 171 0.62 6.41 -9.88
C SER A 171 0.10 5.02 -10.16
N GLY A 172 -1.11 4.91 -10.70
CA GLY A 172 -1.62 3.64 -11.19
C GLY A 172 -3.13 3.52 -11.11
N ARG A 173 -3.61 2.28 -11.17
CA ARG A 173 -5.02 1.92 -11.18
C ARG A 173 -5.38 1.15 -9.92
N LEU A 174 -6.47 1.55 -9.29
CA LEU A 174 -7.09 0.82 -8.19
C LEU A 174 -8.50 0.45 -8.60
N ALA A 175 -8.83 -0.84 -8.50
CA ALA A 175 -10.19 -1.31 -8.62
C ALA A 175 -10.61 -1.95 -7.30
N SER A 176 -11.85 -1.74 -6.89
CA SER A 176 -12.39 -2.29 -5.66
C SER A 176 -13.74 -2.96 -5.90
N ASP A 177 -14.04 -3.97 -5.09
CA ASP A 177 -15.36 -4.57 -5.02
C ASP A 177 -15.89 -4.43 -3.59
N ARG A 178 -16.88 -3.55 -3.43
CA ARG A 178 -17.51 -3.20 -2.14
C ARG A 178 -16.52 -2.94 -1.00
N PHE A 179 -15.45 -2.20 -1.28
CA PHE A 179 -14.49 -1.79 -0.27
C PHE A 179 -15.08 -0.69 0.62
N ASP A 180 -15.20 -0.99 1.91
CA ASP A 180 -15.83 -0.15 2.93
C ASP A 180 -14.90 0.97 3.37
N VAL A 181 -14.92 2.06 2.58
CA VAL A 181 -14.14 3.26 2.83
C VAL A 181 -14.54 3.90 4.15
N GLY A 182 -15.84 3.91 4.48
CA GLY A 182 -16.36 4.44 5.74
C GLY A 182 -15.72 3.80 6.97
N ARG A 183 -15.56 2.47 6.96
CA ARG A 183 -14.85 1.75 8.03
C ARG A 183 -13.35 2.04 8.09
N VAL A 184 -12.73 2.50 7.00
CA VAL A 184 -11.29 2.80 6.94
C VAL A 184 -11.01 4.22 7.39
N ILE A 185 -11.81 5.21 6.98
CA ILE A 185 -11.61 6.61 7.38
C ILE A 185 -12.28 6.95 8.70
N GLU A 186 -13.22 6.11 9.17
CA GLU A 186 -13.98 6.29 10.42
C GLU A 186 -14.73 7.64 10.48
N GLU A 187 -15.16 8.13 9.33
CA GLU A 187 -15.82 9.41 9.20
C GLU A 187 -16.91 9.39 8.14
N GLY A 188 -17.99 10.13 8.44
CA GLY A 188 -18.98 10.52 7.46
C GLY A 188 -20.01 9.45 7.07
N PRO A 189 -20.85 9.78 6.07
CA PRO A 189 -21.97 8.94 5.63
C PRO A 189 -21.56 7.83 4.65
N LEU A 190 -20.26 7.72 4.35
CA LEU A 190 -19.75 6.81 3.31
C LEU A 190 -19.71 5.38 3.82
N GLY A 191 -20.00 4.44 2.93
CA GLY A 191 -19.91 3.00 3.19
C GLY A 191 -19.09 2.29 2.11
N PRO A 192 -19.48 1.05 1.74
CA PRO A 192 -18.88 0.29 0.66
C PRO A 192 -18.87 1.04 -0.68
N VAL A 193 -17.75 0.93 -1.39
CA VAL A 193 -17.52 1.49 -2.73
C VAL A 193 -17.04 0.39 -3.65
N THR A 194 -17.61 0.33 -4.85
CA THR A 194 -17.06 -0.39 -5.99
C THR A 194 -16.49 0.65 -6.93
N SER A 195 -15.21 0.53 -7.27
CA SER A 195 -14.50 1.56 -8.01
C SER A 195 -13.58 0.99 -9.06
N ASP A 196 -13.31 1.80 -10.08
CA ASP A 196 -12.26 1.62 -11.06
C ASP A 196 -11.64 2.98 -11.34
N ILE A 197 -10.58 3.30 -10.61
CA ILE A 197 -9.99 4.63 -10.57
C ILE A 197 -8.52 4.59 -10.96
N ARG A 198 -8.06 5.68 -11.58
CA ARG A 198 -6.67 6.04 -11.71
C ARG A 198 -6.32 7.07 -10.66
N VAL A 199 -5.15 6.93 -10.07
CA VAL A 199 -4.60 7.86 -9.09
C VAL A 199 -3.22 8.28 -9.56
N ASN A 200 -2.93 9.58 -9.50
CA ASN A 200 -1.58 10.15 -9.59
C ASN A 200 -1.38 11.04 -8.37
N ALA A 201 -0.46 10.67 -7.49
CA ALA A 201 -0.17 11.40 -6.27
C ALA A 201 1.32 11.72 -6.17
N SER A 202 1.65 12.88 -5.62
CA SER A 202 3.01 13.30 -5.33
C SER A 202 3.07 14.24 -4.14
N GLY A 203 4.14 14.18 -3.35
CA GLY A 203 4.34 15.07 -2.19
C GLY A 203 5.47 14.58 -1.29
N THR A 204 5.85 15.34 -0.27
CA THR A 204 6.83 14.89 0.73
C THR A 204 6.16 14.28 1.98
N GLY A 205 4.88 14.58 2.19
CA GLY A 205 4.01 14.02 3.21
C GLY A 205 2.53 14.29 2.89
N LEU A 206 1.63 14.08 3.86
CA LEU A 206 0.20 14.33 3.66
C LEU A 206 -0.14 15.81 3.51
N ALA A 207 0.60 16.69 4.18
CA ALA A 207 0.30 18.13 4.23
C ALA A 207 0.54 18.85 2.89
N ASP A 208 1.49 18.37 2.08
CA ASP A 208 1.83 18.92 0.77
C ASP A 208 1.48 17.94 -0.37
N MET A 209 0.64 16.94 -0.07
CA MET A 209 0.25 15.95 -1.06
C MET A 209 -0.62 16.60 -2.13
N LYS A 210 -0.20 16.42 -3.38
CA LYS A 210 -1.05 16.57 -4.55
C LYS A 210 -1.54 15.20 -4.97
N ALA A 211 -2.83 15.02 -5.18
CA ALA A 211 -3.42 13.79 -5.70
C ALA A 211 -4.53 14.08 -6.71
N GLU A 212 -4.41 13.51 -7.90
CA GLU A 212 -5.42 13.51 -8.95
C GLU A 212 -6.07 12.12 -9.01
N ILE A 213 -7.39 12.06 -8.89
CA ILE A 213 -8.18 10.83 -8.92
C ILE A 213 -9.21 10.95 -10.02
N GLN A 214 -9.23 9.99 -10.93
CA GLN A 214 -10.21 9.94 -12.01
C GLN A 214 -10.72 8.52 -12.21
N GLY A 215 -12.03 8.37 -12.37
CA GLY A 215 -12.60 7.11 -12.82
C GLY A 215 -14.07 6.96 -12.51
N ASP A 216 -14.51 5.72 -12.55
CA ASP A 216 -15.90 5.36 -12.35
C ASP A 216 -16.09 4.72 -10.97
N LEU A 217 -17.20 5.06 -10.35
CA LEU A 217 -17.74 4.43 -9.16
C LEU A 217 -19.05 3.73 -9.56
N PRO A 218 -18.99 2.48 -10.05
CA PRO A 218 -20.19 1.71 -10.36
C PRO A 218 -21.19 1.65 -9.20
N MET A 219 -20.67 1.67 -7.96
CA MET A 219 -21.50 1.75 -6.76
C MET A 219 -20.77 2.53 -5.66
N ILE A 220 -21.49 3.43 -5.00
CA ILE A 220 -21.09 4.04 -3.72
C ILE A 220 -22.26 3.95 -2.74
N THR A 221 -21.97 3.62 -1.49
CA THR A 221 -22.95 3.69 -0.41
C THR A 221 -22.82 5.02 0.31
N ILE A 222 -23.89 5.81 0.35
CA ILE A 222 -23.98 7.08 1.09
C ILE A 222 -25.25 7.05 1.94
N ASN A 223 -25.16 7.28 3.25
CA ASN A 223 -26.30 7.20 4.18
C ASN A 223 -27.07 5.88 4.06
N GLY A 224 -26.37 4.77 3.80
CA GLY A 224 -26.96 3.45 3.61
C GLY A 224 -27.70 3.24 2.27
N TYR A 225 -27.76 4.24 1.40
CA TYR A 225 -28.26 4.10 0.04
C TYR A 225 -27.14 3.75 -0.94
N GLU A 226 -27.34 2.72 -1.77
CA GLU A 226 -26.42 2.34 -2.84
C GLU A 226 -26.74 3.13 -4.11
N ALA A 227 -25.98 4.20 -4.35
CA ALA A 227 -26.05 4.97 -5.59
C ALA A 227 -25.14 4.34 -6.65
N THR A 228 -25.60 4.37 -7.90
CA THR A 228 -24.96 3.68 -9.03
C THR A 228 -24.64 4.60 -10.20
N GLY A 229 -23.66 4.20 -11.02
CA GLY A 229 -23.34 4.88 -12.27
C GLY A 229 -22.78 6.29 -12.05
N ILE A 230 -21.83 6.41 -11.12
CA ILE A 230 -21.18 7.67 -10.79
C ILE A 230 -19.82 7.75 -11.49
N SER A 231 -19.49 8.90 -12.06
CA SER A 231 -18.13 9.22 -12.50
C SER A 231 -17.54 10.32 -11.63
N LEU A 232 -16.24 10.20 -11.33
CA LEU A 232 -15.50 11.07 -10.42
C LEU A 232 -14.26 11.64 -11.11
N ASN A 233 -14.06 12.96 -11.00
CA ASN A 233 -12.77 13.61 -11.16
C ASN A 233 -12.49 14.41 -9.88
N ALA A 234 -11.35 14.20 -9.23
CA ALA A 234 -10.98 14.92 -8.02
C ALA A 234 -9.51 15.32 -8.05
N LEU A 235 -9.23 16.50 -7.52
CA LEU A 235 -7.90 17.04 -7.25
C LEU A 235 -7.83 17.40 -5.76
N LEU A 236 -6.82 16.87 -5.09
CA LEU A 236 -6.34 17.30 -3.79
C LEU A 236 -4.97 17.97 -3.99
N GLU A 237 -4.76 19.15 -3.42
CA GLU A 237 -3.49 19.86 -3.45
C GLU A 237 -3.35 20.73 -2.20
N GLU A 238 -2.44 20.41 -1.28
CA GLU A 238 -2.18 21.25 -0.09
C GLU A 238 -3.46 21.65 0.66
N ASP A 239 -4.29 20.70 1.09
CA ASP A 239 -5.57 20.97 1.78
C ASP A 239 -6.64 21.71 0.94
N LEU A 240 -6.41 21.90 -0.37
CA LEU A 240 -7.43 22.29 -1.35
C LEU A 240 -8.01 21.04 -2.02
N PHE A 241 -9.32 20.89 -1.97
CA PHE A 241 -10.08 19.85 -2.64
C PHE A 241 -10.92 20.46 -3.75
N ILE A 242 -10.85 19.90 -4.96
CA ILE A 242 -11.72 20.21 -6.09
C ILE A 242 -12.28 18.88 -6.58
N GLY A 243 -13.60 18.78 -6.71
CA GLY A 243 -14.26 17.54 -7.11
C GLY A 243 -15.40 17.79 -8.09
N GLU A 244 -15.45 16.97 -9.12
CA GLU A 244 -16.57 16.86 -10.06
C GLU A 244 -17.16 15.46 -9.94
N LEU A 245 -18.48 15.41 -9.79
CA LEU A 245 -19.23 14.17 -9.66
C LEU A 245 -20.44 14.23 -10.59
N HIS A 246 -20.60 13.19 -11.41
CA HIS A 246 -21.81 13.01 -12.22
C HIS A 246 -22.50 11.75 -11.79
N SER A 247 -23.78 11.85 -11.43
CA SER A 247 -24.62 10.73 -11.04
C SER A 247 -25.74 10.54 -12.06
N ARG A 248 -25.89 9.30 -12.53
CA ARG A 248 -27.01 8.88 -13.39
C ARG A 248 -27.89 7.83 -12.69
N ASP A 249 -27.83 7.80 -11.36
CA ASP A 249 -28.65 6.93 -10.54
C ASP A 249 -30.14 7.27 -10.67
N ARG A 250 -31.00 6.25 -10.61
CA ARG A 250 -32.45 6.41 -10.76
C ARG A 250 -33.08 7.36 -9.71
N ASN A 251 -32.49 7.46 -8.52
CA ASN A 251 -32.99 8.27 -7.41
C ASN A 251 -32.14 9.53 -7.18
N LEU A 252 -31.07 9.73 -7.96
CA LEU A 252 -30.18 10.88 -7.87
C LEU A 252 -29.53 11.16 -9.22
N VAL A 253 -30.14 12.03 -10.02
CA VAL A 253 -29.54 12.56 -11.25
C VAL A 253 -29.00 13.94 -10.94
N LEU A 254 -27.68 14.02 -10.81
CA LEU A 254 -26.96 15.19 -10.28
C LEU A 254 -25.64 15.38 -11.03
N ASP A 255 -25.38 16.60 -11.49
CA ASP A 255 -24.06 17.05 -11.90
C ASP A 255 -23.56 18.04 -10.82
N PHE A 256 -22.47 17.68 -10.13
CA PHE A 256 -21.92 18.43 -8.98
C PHE A 256 -20.48 18.85 -9.26
N GLN A 257 -20.17 20.11 -8.96
CA GLN A 257 -18.81 20.64 -8.92
C GLN A 257 -18.60 21.34 -7.59
N GLY A 258 -17.58 20.94 -6.84
CA GLY A 258 -17.31 21.47 -5.52
C GLY A 258 -15.83 21.81 -5.33
N LYS A 259 -15.59 22.82 -4.52
CA LYS A 259 -14.29 23.24 -4.03
C LYS A 259 -14.35 23.42 -2.53
N ALA A 260 -13.42 22.82 -1.80
CA ALA A 260 -13.21 23.05 -0.37
C ALA A 260 -11.75 23.44 -0.12
N ASP A 261 -11.52 24.66 0.36
CA ASP A 261 -10.20 25.17 0.74
C ASP A 261 -10.07 25.15 2.27
N LEU A 262 -9.24 24.25 2.79
CA LEU A 262 -9.04 24.04 4.23
C LEU A 262 -7.76 24.69 4.77
N ARG A 263 -7.01 25.41 3.94
CA ARG A 263 -5.72 26.03 4.31
C ARG A 263 -5.85 27.18 5.32
N GLY A 264 -7.04 27.76 5.43
CA GLY A 264 -7.34 28.87 6.33
C GLY A 264 -7.78 28.44 7.74
N HIS A 265 -8.00 29.40 8.63
CA HIS A 265 -8.56 29.12 9.97
C HIS A 265 -10.01 28.60 9.93
N ALA A 266 -10.75 28.93 8.88
CA ALA A 266 -12.10 28.44 8.64
C ALA A 266 -12.16 27.87 7.22
N PRO A 267 -12.75 26.66 7.02
CA PRO A 267 -12.98 26.10 5.70
C PRO A 267 -13.77 27.04 4.80
N VAL A 268 -13.32 27.24 3.56
CA VAL A 268 -14.08 27.93 2.51
C VAL A 268 -14.59 26.89 1.53
N VAL A 269 -15.91 26.73 1.46
CA VAL A 269 -16.56 25.77 0.56
C VAL A 269 -17.39 26.54 -0.46
N ASP A 270 -17.21 26.19 -1.73
CA ASP A 270 -17.94 26.72 -2.88
C ASP A 270 -18.38 25.55 -3.76
N PHE A 271 -19.64 25.50 -4.17
CA PHE A 271 -20.14 24.41 -5.01
C PHE A 271 -21.30 24.84 -5.90
N GLU A 272 -21.39 24.17 -7.05
CA GLU A 272 -22.51 24.21 -7.98
C GLU A 272 -23.10 22.80 -8.12
N ALA A 273 -24.42 22.71 -8.12
CA ALA A 273 -25.15 21.45 -8.19
C ALA A 273 -26.35 21.61 -9.15
N ASP A 274 -26.30 20.95 -10.30
CA ASP A 274 -27.44 20.81 -11.21
C ASP A 274 -28.19 19.52 -10.88
N LEU A 275 -29.27 19.68 -10.12
CA LEU A 275 -30.09 18.57 -9.65
C LEU A 275 -31.32 18.40 -10.56
N GLN A 276 -31.29 17.38 -11.40
CA GLN A 276 -32.41 17.05 -12.29
C GLN A 276 -33.46 16.17 -11.60
N HIS A 277 -33.02 15.26 -10.72
CA HIS A 277 -33.91 14.39 -9.96
C HIS A 277 -33.28 13.95 -8.63
N ALA A 278 -34.05 14.00 -7.55
CA ALA A 278 -33.72 13.35 -6.28
C ALA A 278 -34.99 12.80 -5.60
N ASP A 279 -34.95 11.53 -5.20
CA ASP A 279 -35.91 10.96 -4.26
C ASP A 279 -35.29 10.96 -2.85
N LEU A 280 -35.61 11.99 -2.07
CA LEU A 280 -35.01 12.23 -0.76
C LEU A 280 -35.35 11.14 0.28
N VAL A 281 -36.47 10.43 0.11
CA VAL A 281 -36.85 9.31 0.97
C VAL A 281 -36.00 8.10 0.60
N ALA A 282 -35.87 7.78 -0.69
CA ALA A 282 -35.02 6.68 -1.15
C ALA A 282 -33.55 6.88 -0.78
N LEU A 283 -33.06 8.13 -0.80
CA LEU A 283 -31.71 8.51 -0.41
C LEU A 283 -31.47 8.53 1.11
N ASN A 284 -32.47 8.19 1.92
CA ASN A 284 -32.44 8.26 3.39
C ASN A 284 -32.07 9.65 3.93
N LEU A 285 -32.49 10.72 3.24
CA LEU A 285 -32.24 12.10 3.66
C LEU A 285 -33.40 12.66 4.49
N ILE A 286 -34.60 12.11 4.32
CA ILE A 286 -35.80 12.45 5.09
C ILE A 286 -36.62 11.20 5.39
N ASP A 287 -37.43 11.26 6.45
CA ASP A 287 -38.40 10.22 6.78
C ASP A 287 -39.59 10.23 5.80
N SER A 288 -40.22 9.05 5.64
CA SER A 288 -41.42 8.83 4.82
C SER A 288 -42.72 9.29 5.47
#